data_AF-A0A8K0LC98-F1
#
_entry.id   AF-A0A8K0LC98-F1
#
_cell.length_a   1.000
_cell.length_b   1.000
_cell.length_c   1.000
_cell.angle_alpha   90.00
_cell.angle_beta   90.00
_cell.angle_gamma   90.00
#
_symmetry.space_group_name_H-M   'P 1'
#
loop_
_entity.id
_entity.type
_entity.pdbx_description
1 polymer ?
#
loop_
_entity_poly.entity_id
_entity_poly.type
_entity_poly.pdbx_seq_one_letter_code
_entity_poly.pdbx_strand_id
1 'polypeptide(L)'
;MKKSNVERTTWRTKCRTRLSQHIHDTIGLDVDPLHVRLIPGDDDQYQWQWLPEKAYLFEKHLSKLSTGPLMELCREVGTSFYAVKRPSTEEKAIQSNPIDEIQALRLVNSELESLAKENSLRLKQVKQHYRVQKRQNKQLKSIIGKYRGVMIDFIQDSALVE
;
A
#
# COMPACT_ATOMS: atom_id res chain seq x y z
N MET A 1 -13.09 35.88 -24.04
CA MET A 1 -12.37 34.62 -23.71
C MET A 1 -13.40 33.52 -23.41
N LYS A 2 -13.32 32.31 -24.01
CA LYS A 2 -14.32 31.24 -23.80
C LYS A 2 -14.26 30.72 -22.34
N LYS A 3 -15.41 30.55 -21.66
CA LYS A 3 -15.51 30.12 -20.24
C LYS A 3 -14.65 28.89 -19.91
N SER A 4 -14.62 27.90 -20.81
CA SER A 4 -13.81 26.68 -20.67
C SER A 4 -12.28 26.95 -20.56
N ASN A 5 -11.76 27.97 -21.27
CA ASN A 5 -10.34 28.32 -21.18
C ASN A 5 -9.99 29.01 -19.85
N VAL A 6 -10.93 29.79 -19.30
CA VAL A 6 -10.78 30.40 -17.97
C VAL A 6 -10.72 29.31 -16.92
N GLU A 7 -11.68 28.38 -16.95
CA GLU A 7 -11.76 27.25 -16.03
C GLU A 7 -10.49 26.37 -16.08
N ARG A 8 -10.02 26.03 -17.28
CA ARG A 8 -8.75 25.29 -17.46
C ARG A 8 -7.56 26.03 -16.85
N THR A 9 -7.55 27.36 -16.93
CA THR A 9 -6.48 28.18 -16.36
C THR A 9 -6.54 28.18 -14.84
N THR A 10 -7.73 28.34 -14.26
CA THR A 10 -7.95 28.25 -12.80
C THR A 10 -7.50 26.90 -12.25
N TRP A 11 -7.91 25.80 -12.88
CA TRP A 11 -7.49 24.46 -12.47
C TRP A 11 -5.98 24.25 -12.55
N ARG A 12 -5.34 24.76 -13.61
CA ARG A 12 -3.88 24.67 -13.76
C ARG A 12 -3.14 25.40 -12.64
N THR A 13 -3.58 26.60 -12.29
CA THR A 13 -3.01 27.37 -11.17
C THR A 13 -3.21 26.62 -9.85
N LYS A 14 -4.43 26.15 -9.59
CA LYS A 14 -4.73 25.38 -8.38
C LYS A 14 -3.86 24.13 -8.25
N CYS A 15 -3.69 23.36 -9.32
CA CYS A 15 -2.88 22.15 -9.26
C CYS A 15 -1.40 22.46 -9.11
N ARG A 16 -0.89 23.52 -9.73
CA ARG A 16 0.49 23.97 -9.49
C ARG A 16 0.76 24.30 -8.03
N THR A 17 -0.12 25.06 -7.39
CA THR A 17 0.00 25.36 -5.96
C THR A 17 -0.05 24.09 -5.12
N ARG A 18 -0.98 23.18 -5.41
CA ARG A 18 -1.10 21.93 -4.65
C ARG A 18 0.12 21.02 -4.80
N LEU A 19 0.66 20.90 -6.01
CA LEU A 19 1.85 20.11 -6.30
C LEU A 19 3.09 20.71 -5.64
N SER A 20 3.28 22.03 -5.74
CA SER A 20 4.35 22.78 -5.05
C SER A 20 4.30 22.52 -3.54
N GLN A 21 3.13 22.67 -2.93
CA GLN A 21 2.94 22.39 -1.50
C GLN A 21 3.32 20.94 -1.15
N HIS A 22 2.90 19.97 -1.97
CA HIS A 22 3.23 18.57 -1.72
C HIS A 22 4.74 18.30 -1.84
N ILE A 23 5.43 18.95 -2.77
CA ILE A 23 6.90 18.87 -2.89
C ILE A 23 7.56 19.39 -1.60
N HIS A 24 7.11 20.54 -1.09
CA HIS A 24 7.59 21.07 0.19
C HIS A 24 7.31 20.10 1.34
N ASP A 25 6.06 19.67 1.51
CA ASP A 25 5.64 18.82 2.63
C ASP A 25 6.37 17.46 2.65
N THR A 26 6.65 16.90 1.47
CA THR A 26 7.17 15.52 1.35
C THR A 26 8.68 15.46 1.38
N ILE A 27 9.35 16.41 0.71
CA ILE A 27 10.81 16.37 0.53
C ILE A 27 11.52 17.65 0.97
N GLY A 28 10.79 18.64 1.50
CA GLY A 28 11.36 19.88 2.04
C GLY A 28 11.91 20.84 0.98
N LEU A 29 11.47 20.72 -0.28
CA LEU A 29 11.92 21.59 -1.36
C LEU A 29 10.90 22.68 -1.66
N ASP A 30 11.33 23.94 -1.59
CA ASP A 30 10.53 25.09 -1.97
C ASP A 30 10.59 25.33 -3.48
N VAL A 31 9.61 24.78 -4.20
CA VAL A 31 9.46 24.98 -5.64
C VAL A 31 8.31 25.95 -5.89
N ASP A 32 8.58 27.09 -6.53
CA ASP A 32 7.53 28.02 -6.97
C ASP A 32 6.47 27.26 -7.81
N PRO A 33 5.16 27.40 -7.52
CA PRO A 33 4.09 26.82 -8.32
C PRO A 33 4.25 26.99 -9.84
N LEU A 34 4.78 28.12 -10.32
CA LEU A 34 5.01 28.37 -11.74
C LEU A 34 6.13 27.52 -12.34
N HIS A 35 7.10 27.13 -11.52
CA HIS A 35 8.24 26.28 -11.87
C HIS A 35 7.98 24.79 -11.64
N VAL A 36 6.82 24.42 -11.09
CA VAL A 36 6.44 23.00 -10.99
C VAL A 36 6.27 22.39 -12.39
N ARG A 37 7.06 21.34 -12.63
CA ARG A 37 7.11 20.51 -13.83
C ARG A 37 6.51 19.15 -13.50
N LEU A 38 5.57 18.73 -14.34
CA LEU A 38 5.01 17.38 -14.24
C LEU A 38 5.96 16.33 -14.81
N ILE A 39 6.84 16.74 -15.72
CA ILE A 39 7.92 15.91 -16.28
C ILE A 39 9.21 16.69 -15.98
N PRO A 40 9.79 16.50 -14.78
CA PRO A 40 11.02 17.16 -14.38
C PRO A 40 12.20 16.63 -15.23
N GLY A 41 13.09 17.54 -15.63
CA GLY A 41 14.35 17.21 -16.29
C GLY A 41 15.42 16.76 -15.30
N ASP A 42 16.60 16.46 -15.81
CA ASP A 42 17.71 15.95 -14.98
C ASP A 42 18.28 17.00 -14.00
N ASP A 43 18.11 18.28 -14.32
CA ASP A 43 18.52 19.40 -13.46
C ASP A 43 17.53 19.68 -12.31
N ASP A 44 16.32 19.10 -12.37
CA ASP A 44 15.32 19.31 -11.33
C ASP A 44 15.61 18.41 -10.10
N GLN A 45 15.61 19.00 -8.91
CA GLN A 45 15.93 18.34 -7.63
C GLN A 45 14.87 17.32 -7.16
N TYR A 46 13.78 17.19 -7.91
CA TYR A 46 12.70 16.24 -7.61
C TYR A 46 12.29 15.48 -8.86
N GLN A 47 11.67 14.33 -8.62
CA GLN A 47 10.95 13.55 -9.61
C GLN A 47 9.63 13.07 -9.01
N TRP A 48 8.74 12.57 -9.86
CA TRP A 48 7.49 11.98 -9.42
C TRP A 48 7.63 10.46 -9.36
N GLN A 49 7.08 9.86 -8.31
CA GLN A 49 6.84 8.43 -8.23
C GLN A 49 5.33 8.21 -8.28
N TRP A 50 4.86 7.30 -9.13
CA TRP A 50 3.42 7.07 -9.33
C TRP A 50 3.09 5.59 -9.42
N LEU A 51 1.86 5.24 -9.07
CA LEU A 51 1.31 3.91 -9.34
C LEU A 51 1.12 3.71 -10.85
N PRO A 52 1.30 2.48 -11.38
CA PRO A 52 1.19 2.19 -12.81
C PRO A 52 -0.11 2.69 -13.45
N GLU A 53 -1.22 2.61 -12.71
CA GLU A 53 -2.56 3.06 -13.12
C GLU A 53 -2.64 4.55 -13.45
N LYS A 54 -1.73 5.37 -12.89
CA LYS A 54 -1.70 6.83 -13.06
C LYS A 54 -0.62 7.32 -14.03
N ALA A 55 0.09 6.41 -14.70
CA ALA A 55 1.17 6.78 -15.62
C ALA A 55 0.74 7.77 -16.72
N TYR A 56 -0.50 7.65 -17.22
CA TYR A 56 -1.04 8.53 -18.26
C TYR A 56 -1.09 10.01 -17.86
N LEU A 57 -1.12 10.33 -16.56
CA LEU A 57 -1.10 11.71 -16.08
C LEU A 57 0.25 12.40 -16.36
N PHE A 58 1.33 11.63 -16.47
CA PHE A 58 2.71 12.12 -16.61
C PHE A 58 3.22 12.09 -18.07
N GLU A 59 2.38 11.77 -19.05
CA GLU A 59 2.77 11.78 -20.47
C GLU A 59 2.92 13.20 -21.05
N LYS A 60 2.25 14.19 -20.46
CA LYS A 60 2.18 15.56 -20.99
C LYS A 60 2.37 16.59 -19.88
N HIS A 61 3.02 17.70 -20.19
CA HIS A 61 3.13 18.83 -19.25
C HIS A 61 1.76 19.48 -18.95
N LEU A 62 1.65 20.13 -17.78
CA LEU A 62 0.45 20.81 -17.27
C LEU A 62 -0.24 21.76 -18.28
N SER A 63 0.52 22.40 -19.16
CA SER A 63 -0.01 23.33 -20.17
C SER A 63 -0.85 22.64 -21.26
N LYS A 64 -0.57 21.35 -21.51
CA LYS A 64 -1.20 20.51 -22.55
C LYS A 64 -2.33 19.66 -22.01
N LEU A 65 -2.54 19.62 -20.70
CA LEU A 65 -3.63 18.85 -20.09
C LEU A 65 -4.98 19.56 -20.24
N SER A 66 -6.03 18.76 -20.43
CA SER A 66 -7.41 19.23 -20.32
C SER A 66 -7.82 19.34 -18.84
N THR A 67 -9.00 19.88 -18.58
CA THR A 67 -9.47 20.13 -17.20
C THR A 67 -9.57 18.84 -16.36
N GLY A 68 -10.03 17.72 -16.95
CA GLY A 68 -10.20 16.45 -16.23
C GLY A 68 -8.89 15.91 -15.62
N PRO A 69 -7.83 15.70 -16.42
CA PRO A 69 -6.52 15.28 -15.90
C PRO A 69 -5.91 16.27 -14.91
N LEU A 70 -6.14 17.58 -15.07
CA LEU A 70 -5.72 18.57 -14.07
C LEU A 70 -6.44 18.33 -12.73
N MET A 71 -7.76 18.20 -12.73
CA MET A 71 -8.53 17.92 -11.51
C MET A 71 -8.07 16.63 -10.83
N GLU A 72 -7.75 15.61 -11.62
CA GLU A 72 -7.27 14.34 -11.10
C GLU A 72 -5.88 14.47 -10.45
N LEU A 73 -4.93 15.17 -11.08
CA LEU A 73 -3.63 15.46 -10.47
C LEU A 73 -3.77 16.16 -9.11
N CYS A 74 -4.63 17.18 -9.05
CA CYS A 74 -4.94 17.90 -7.83
C CYS A 74 -5.47 16.98 -6.70
N ARG A 75 -6.22 15.93 -7.05
CA ARG A 75 -6.88 15.02 -6.10
C ARG A 75 -5.96 13.90 -5.64
N GLU A 76 -5.19 13.33 -6.57
CA GLU A 76 -4.42 12.09 -6.35
C GLU A 76 -3.00 12.32 -5.83
N VAL A 77 -2.52 13.57 -5.83
CA VAL A 77 -1.22 13.94 -5.26
C VAL A 77 -1.17 13.64 -3.76
N GLY A 78 -0.18 12.85 -3.34
CA GLY A 78 -0.05 12.35 -1.98
C GLY A 78 -0.86 11.09 -1.69
N THR A 79 -1.50 10.49 -2.70
CA THR A 79 -2.26 9.23 -2.56
C THR A 79 -1.78 8.20 -3.57
N SER A 80 -1.85 8.54 -4.86
CA SER A 80 -1.50 7.65 -5.97
C SER A 80 -0.16 8.00 -6.61
N PHE A 81 0.37 9.18 -6.31
CA PHE A 81 1.70 9.61 -6.71
C PHE A 81 2.28 10.63 -5.71
N TYR A 82 3.60 10.70 -5.64
CA TYR A 82 4.34 11.43 -4.63
C TYR A 82 5.58 12.10 -5.21
N ALA A 83 5.99 13.22 -4.63
CA ALA A 83 7.28 13.84 -4.93
C ALA A 83 8.40 13.08 -4.20
N VAL A 84 9.49 12.77 -4.89
CA VAL A 84 10.69 12.17 -4.31
C VAL A 84 11.93 12.96 -4.71
N LYS A 85 12.94 12.99 -3.84
CA LYS A 85 14.22 13.67 -4.17
C LYS A 85 14.87 12.94 -5.33
N ARG A 86 15.35 13.71 -6.31
CA ARG A 86 16.22 13.16 -7.36
C ARG A 86 17.61 12.98 -6.73
N PRO A 87 18.20 11.78 -6.76
CA PRO A 87 19.56 11.59 -6.27
C PRO A 87 20.50 12.42 -7.14
N SER A 88 21.31 13.26 -6.50
CA SER A 88 22.36 14.01 -7.19
C SER A 88 23.35 13.04 -7.84
N THR A 89 23.99 13.48 -8.92
CA THR A 89 25.02 12.70 -9.62
C THR A 89 26.16 12.30 -8.68
N GLU A 90 26.42 13.08 -7.63
CA GLU A 90 27.39 12.79 -6.57
C GLU A 90 26.89 11.74 -5.57
N GLU A 91 25.61 11.78 -5.18
CA GLU A 91 25.00 10.75 -4.31
C GLU A 91 24.94 9.36 -4.98
N LYS A 92 24.82 9.30 -6.32
CA LYS A 92 24.94 8.02 -7.06
C LYS A 92 26.33 7.38 -6.97
N ALA A 93 27.37 8.17 -6.71
CA ALA A 93 28.75 7.70 -6.59
C ALA A 93 29.18 7.45 -5.14
N ILE A 94 28.53 8.09 -4.17
CA ILE A 94 28.84 8.00 -2.73
C ILE A 94 27.97 6.96 -2.01
N GLN A 95 26.79 6.61 -2.55
CA GLN A 95 25.96 5.55 -1.99
C GLN A 95 26.59 4.18 -2.25
N SER A 96 27.11 3.63 -1.14
CA SER A 96 27.65 2.29 -0.91
C SER A 96 28.85 1.90 -1.76
N ASN A 97 29.98 1.65 -1.10
CA ASN A 97 30.98 0.72 -1.59
C ASN A 97 30.22 -0.56 -2.00
N PRO A 98 30.15 -0.92 -3.31
CA PRO A 98 29.24 -1.96 -3.79
C PRO A 98 29.44 -3.31 -3.09
N ILE A 99 30.64 -3.52 -2.54
CA ILE A 99 31.00 -4.70 -1.77
C ILE A 99 30.24 -4.77 -0.44
N ASP A 100 30.10 -3.66 0.28
CA ASP A 100 29.45 -3.62 1.61
C ASP A 100 27.94 -3.84 1.46
N GLU A 101 27.34 -3.29 0.40
CA GLU A 101 25.93 -3.52 0.07
C GLU A 101 25.66 -4.96 -0.34
N ILE A 102 26.54 -5.57 -1.16
CA ILE A 102 26.45 -6.98 -1.52
C ILE A 102 26.57 -7.87 -0.27
N GLN A 103 27.45 -7.53 0.68
CA GLN A 103 27.59 -8.27 1.93
C GLN A 103 26.34 -8.12 2.82
N ALA A 104 25.82 -6.91 2.98
CA ALA A 104 24.60 -6.66 3.74
C ALA A 104 23.39 -7.41 3.14
N LEU A 105 23.23 -7.36 1.81
CA LEU A 105 22.17 -8.08 1.10
C LEU A 105 22.29 -9.60 1.27
N ARG A 106 23.51 -10.15 1.24
CA ARG A 106 23.74 -11.59 1.49
C ARG A 106 23.33 -11.99 2.91
N LEU A 107 23.66 -11.15 3.91
CA LEU A 107 23.29 -11.41 5.29
C LEU A 107 21.76 -11.41 5.47
N VAL A 108 21.09 -10.38 4.95
CA VAL A 108 19.62 -10.26 5.00
C VAL A 108 18.95 -11.43 4.27
N ASN A 109 19.45 -11.82 3.09
CA ASN A 109 18.90 -12.96 2.36
C ASN A 109 19.06 -14.27 3.15
N SER A 110 20.21 -14.49 3.80
CA SER A 110 20.42 -15.66 4.65
C SER A 110 19.46 -15.70 5.84
N GLU A 111 19.18 -14.55 6.47
CA GLU A 111 18.24 -14.46 7.58
C GLU A 111 16.81 -14.72 7.11
N LEU A 112 16.43 -14.14 5.97
CA LEU A 112 15.11 -14.32 5.37
C LEU A 112 14.83 -15.79 5.02
N GLU A 113 15.83 -16.51 4.50
CA GLU A 113 15.73 -17.95 4.24
C GLU A 113 15.52 -18.77 5.52
N SER A 114 16.19 -18.40 6.61
CA SER A 114 16.02 -19.04 7.92
C SER A 114 14.61 -18.85 8.45
N LEU A 115 14.12 -17.61 8.44
CA LEU A 115 12.76 -17.26 8.86
C LEU A 115 11.70 -17.94 8.00
N ALA A 116 11.91 -18.04 6.69
CA ALA A 116 11.01 -18.75 5.79
C ALA A 116 10.89 -20.24 6.15
N LYS A 117 12.02 -20.89 6.48
CA LYS A 117 12.05 -22.30 6.94
C LYS A 117 11.32 -22.46 8.28
N GLU A 118 11.59 -21.59 9.25
CA GLU A 118 10.93 -21.62 10.56
C GLU A 118 9.42 -21.44 10.43
N ASN A 119 8.97 -20.45 9.66
CA ASN A 119 7.56 -20.19 9.42
C ASN A 119 6.87 -21.37 8.74
N SER A 120 7.54 -22.03 7.78
CA SER A 120 7.03 -23.26 7.16
C SER A 120 6.82 -24.39 8.18
N LEU A 121 7.75 -24.55 9.13
CA LEU A 121 7.63 -25.53 10.21
C LEU A 121 6.48 -25.19 11.16
N ARG A 122 6.39 -23.93 11.61
CA ARG A 122 5.30 -23.45 12.47
C ARG A 122 3.94 -23.65 11.81
N LEU A 123 3.82 -23.36 10.51
CA LEU A 123 2.59 -23.61 9.75
C LEU A 123 2.21 -25.09 9.74
N LYS A 124 3.17 -26.00 9.60
CA LYS A 124 2.90 -27.45 9.68
C LYS A 124 2.38 -27.85 11.07
N GLN A 125 3.01 -27.36 12.12
CA GLN A 125 2.60 -27.62 13.51
C GLN A 125 1.19 -27.11 13.80
N VAL A 126 0.89 -25.86 13.44
CA VAL A 126 -0.44 -25.26 13.60
C VAL A 126 -1.50 -26.05 12.85
N LYS A 127 -1.21 -26.46 11.61
CA LYS A 127 -2.13 -27.31 10.82
C LYS A 127 -2.39 -28.66 11.50
N GLN A 128 -1.37 -29.28 12.08
CA GLN A 128 -1.53 -30.54 12.82
C GLN A 128 -2.38 -30.34 14.07
N HIS A 129 -2.10 -29.30 14.87
CA HIS A 129 -2.87 -28.97 16.07
C HIS A 129 -4.34 -28.74 15.74
N TYR A 130 -4.61 -27.95 14.69
CA TYR A 130 -5.98 -27.70 14.22
C TYR A 130 -6.71 -28.99 13.83
N ARG A 131 -6.03 -29.94 13.17
CA ARG A 131 -6.64 -31.25 12.83
C ARG A 131 -7.04 -32.03 14.07
N VAL A 132 -6.21 -32.03 15.11
CA VAL A 132 -6.52 -32.71 16.38
C VAL A 132 -7.69 -32.03 17.08
N GLN A 133 -7.65 -30.71 17.23
CA GLN A 133 -8.71 -29.95 17.87
C GLN A 133 -10.04 -30.06 17.13
N LYS A 134 -10.02 -30.15 15.79
CA LYS A 134 -11.21 -30.42 14.98
C LYS A 134 -11.84 -31.78 15.28
N ARG A 135 -11.02 -32.82 15.48
CA ARG A 135 -11.51 -34.17 15.86
C ARG A 135 -12.12 -34.16 17.26
N GLN A 136 -11.45 -33.54 18.23
CA GLN A 136 -11.96 -33.39 19.60
C GLN A 136 -13.29 -32.62 19.61
N ASN A 137 -13.39 -31.51 18.87
CA ASN A 137 -14.64 -30.75 18.74
C ASN A 137 -15.78 -31.58 18.12
N LYS A 138 -15.49 -32.45 17.15
CA LYS A 138 -16.49 -33.36 16.58
C LYS A 138 -16.99 -34.37 17.64
N GLN A 139 -16.08 -34.92 18.44
CA GLN A 139 -16.41 -35.85 19.53
C GLN A 139 -17.25 -35.15 20.60
N LEU A 140 -16.83 -33.97 21.07
CA LEU A 140 -17.58 -33.17 22.05
C LEU A 140 -18.99 -32.84 21.56
N LYS A 141 -19.14 -32.42 20.29
CA LYS A 141 -20.47 -32.18 19.70
C LYS A 141 -21.35 -33.43 19.70
N SER A 142 -20.78 -34.60 19.39
CA SER A 142 -21.52 -35.86 19.44
C SER A 142 -21.96 -36.21 20.87
N ILE A 143 -21.06 -36.06 21.85
CA ILE A 143 -21.36 -36.30 23.26
C ILE A 143 -22.48 -35.36 23.74
N ILE A 144 -22.35 -34.05 23.50
CA ILE A 144 -23.37 -33.06 23.84
C ILE A 144 -24.72 -33.42 23.19
N GLY A 145 -24.72 -33.87 21.94
CA GLY A 145 -25.92 -34.34 21.26
C GLY A 145 -26.59 -35.52 21.97
N LYS A 146 -25.81 -36.53 22.39
CA LYS A 146 -26.31 -37.68 23.14
C LYS A 146 -26.91 -37.26 24.49
N TYR A 147 -26.20 -36.44 25.26
CA TYR A 147 -26.69 -35.93 26.54
C TYR A 147 -27.97 -35.13 26.39
N ARG A 148 -28.07 -34.29 25.34
CA ARG A 148 -29.31 -33.57 25.05
C ARG A 148 -30.49 -34.51 24.76
N GLY A 149 -30.27 -35.57 24.00
CA GLY A 149 -31.31 -36.59 23.74
C GLY A 149 -31.81 -37.22 25.03
N VAL A 150 -30.90 -37.76 25.85
CA VAL A 150 -31.26 -38.37 27.16
C VAL A 150 -32.00 -37.40 28.08
N MET A 151 -31.58 -36.13 28.12
CA MET A 151 -32.25 -35.11 28.92
C MET A 151 -33.66 -34.78 28.41
N ILE A 152 -33.87 -34.80 27.08
CA ILE A 152 -35.20 -34.58 26.49
C ILE A 152 -36.13 -35.75 26.84
N ASP A 153 -35.65 -36.99 26.68
CA ASP A 153 -36.43 -38.20 27.01
C ASP A 153 -36.82 -38.19 28.50
N PHE A 154 -35.87 -37.87 29.39
CA PHE A 154 -36.12 -37.76 30.83
C PHE A 154 -37.17 -36.69 31.20
N ILE A 155 -37.14 -35.52 30.53
CA ILE A 155 -38.13 -34.45 30.74
C ILE A 155 -39.51 -34.86 30.22
N GLN A 156 -39.58 -35.58 29.10
CA GLN A 156 -40.85 -36.06 28.54
C GLN A 156 -41.48 -37.16 29.39
N ASP A 157 -40.68 -38.12 29.88
CA ASP A 157 -41.15 -39.19 30.75
C ASP A 157 -41.64 -38.66 32.11
N SER A 158 -41.00 -37.61 32.65
CA SER A 158 -41.45 -36.96 33.88
C SER A 158 -42.72 -36.12 33.70
N ALA A 159 -42.96 -35.56 32.50
CA ALA A 159 -44.17 -34.81 32.18
C ALA A 159 -45.40 -35.70 31.86
N LEU A 160 -45.22 -37.03 31.69
CA LEU A 160 -46.31 -38.00 31.45
C LEU A 160 -46.81 -38.67 32.75
N VAL A 161 -46.21 -38.35 33.90
CA VAL A 161 -46.51 -38.96 35.21
C VAL A 161 -47.23 -37.96 36.16
N GLU A 162 -47.49 -36.73 35.72
CA GLU A 162 -48.37 -35.74 36.36
C GLU A 162 -49.70 -35.58 35.60
#